data_AF-A0A7V9H3H4-F1
#
_entry.id   AF-A0A7V9H3H4-F1
#
_cell.length_a   1.000
_cell.length_b   1.000
_cell.length_c   1.000
_cell.angle_alpha   90.00
_cell.angle_beta   90.00
_cell.angle_gamma   90.00
#
_symmetry.space_group_name_H-M   'P 1'
#
loop_
_entity.id
_entity.type
_entity.pdbx_description
1 polymer ?
#
loop_
_entity_poly.entity_id
_entity_poly.type
_entity_poly.pdbx_seq_one_letter_code
_entity_poly.pdbx_strand_id
1 'polypeptide(L)'
;MGPEERPCAGCGALFPDVGGPAHRYFGASPGCWAVYGEVLAREYGDYARYAPVHRLTVDAYAAQHPGVSSPQSIRSVAVHLIRLHLQLERGLPHEKANGAMLRISARSRDFPWLDPPASPGGVTVLDVRDAKNMPEHVARVREWARSVWESWSSHHDTVHRWAEN
;
A
#
# COMPACT_ATOMS: atom_id res chain seq x y z
N MET A 1 8.07 -30.74 9.70
CA MET A 1 7.32 -30.06 8.63
C MET A 1 7.14 -28.62 9.08
N GLY A 2 7.62 -27.66 8.30
CA GLY A 2 7.27 -26.25 8.53
C GLY A 2 5.77 -26.03 8.27
N PRO A 3 5.21 -24.88 8.67
CA PRO A 3 3.84 -24.53 8.29
C PRO A 3 3.72 -24.53 6.75
N GLU A 4 2.58 -25.02 6.23
CA GLU A 4 2.24 -24.90 4.81
C GLU A 4 2.21 -23.41 4.43
N GLU A 5 2.73 -23.07 3.24
CA GLU A 5 2.72 -21.70 2.73
C GLU A 5 1.85 -21.60 1.48
N ARG A 6 1.15 -20.47 1.32
CA ARG A 6 0.35 -20.16 0.14
C ARG A 6 0.60 -18.74 -0.38
N PRO A 7 0.52 -18.53 -1.71
CA PRO A 7 0.68 -17.21 -2.29
C PRO A 7 -0.50 -16.29 -1.91
N CYS A 8 -0.20 -15.05 -1.55
CA CYS A 8 -1.20 -14.01 -1.35
C CYS A 8 -1.76 -13.54 -2.71
N ALA A 9 -3.08 -13.41 -2.82
CA ALA A 9 -3.75 -12.99 -4.07
C ALA A 9 -3.38 -11.56 -4.50
N GLY A 10 -3.02 -10.67 -3.57
CA GLY A 10 -2.65 -9.28 -3.88
C GLY A 10 -1.19 -9.12 -4.25
N CYS A 11 -0.26 -9.50 -3.37
CA CYS A 11 1.18 -9.29 -3.59
C CYS A 11 1.93 -10.50 -4.20
N GLY A 12 1.30 -11.68 -4.31
CA GLY A 12 1.90 -12.88 -4.89
C GLY A 12 2.93 -13.61 -4.00
N ALA A 13 3.41 -12.99 -2.92
CA ALA A 13 4.37 -13.61 -2.01
C ALA A 13 3.77 -14.74 -1.17
N LEU A 14 4.63 -15.64 -0.69
CA LEU A 14 4.25 -16.79 0.13
C LEU A 14 4.10 -16.39 1.60
N PHE A 15 3.01 -16.83 2.24
CA PHE A 15 2.74 -16.63 3.66
C PHE A 15 2.24 -17.93 4.29
N PRO A 16 2.35 -18.09 5.62
CA PRO A 16 1.74 -19.20 6.32
C PRO A 16 0.25 -19.36 5.98
N ASP A 17 -0.16 -20.57 5.64
CA ASP A 17 -1.55 -20.95 5.36
C ASP A 17 -2.32 -21.11 6.67
N VAL A 18 -2.57 -19.98 7.31
CA VAL A 18 -3.32 -19.90 8.56
C VAL A 18 -4.67 -19.24 8.31
N GLY A 19 -5.70 -19.73 9.00
CA GLY A 19 -6.94 -18.99 9.15
C GLY A 19 -6.73 -17.74 10.01
N GLY A 20 -7.65 -16.78 9.92
CA GLY A 20 -7.54 -15.57 10.72
C GLY A 20 -8.29 -14.39 10.10
N PRO A 21 -8.22 -13.20 10.73
CA PRO A 21 -8.81 -12.02 10.15
C PRO A 21 -8.13 -11.68 8.83
N ALA A 22 -8.93 -11.36 7.83
CA ALA A 22 -8.50 -10.64 6.63
C ALA A 22 -9.27 -9.33 6.56
N HIS A 23 -8.67 -8.32 5.96
CA HIS A 23 -9.35 -7.05 5.76
C HIS A 23 -10.45 -7.20 4.71
N ARG A 24 -11.66 -6.69 5.00
CA ARG A 24 -12.90 -6.96 4.26
C ARG A 24 -12.82 -6.75 2.74
N TYR A 25 -12.03 -5.76 2.30
CA TYR A 25 -11.97 -5.37 0.88
C TYR A 25 -10.55 -5.35 0.30
N PHE A 26 -9.54 -5.73 1.07
CA PHE A 26 -8.21 -5.93 0.49
C PHE A 26 -8.09 -7.35 -0.02
N GLY A 27 -7.44 -7.49 -1.18
CA GLY A 27 -7.13 -8.80 -1.79
C GLY A 27 -6.00 -9.55 -1.08
N ALA A 28 -5.89 -9.45 0.25
CA ALA A 28 -4.80 -10.05 1.02
C ALA A 28 -5.21 -11.39 1.64
N SER A 29 -4.28 -12.35 1.67
CA SER A 29 -4.45 -13.57 2.47
C SER A 29 -4.38 -13.24 3.96
N PRO A 30 -4.96 -14.08 4.85
CA PRO A 30 -4.86 -13.86 6.30
C PRO A 30 -3.41 -13.80 6.79
N GLY A 31 -2.52 -14.65 6.26
CA GLY A 31 -1.10 -14.62 6.58
C GLY A 31 -0.40 -13.31 6.17
N CYS A 32 -0.73 -12.76 4.99
CA CYS A 32 -0.23 -11.46 4.56
C CYS A 32 -0.72 -10.33 5.48
N TRP A 33 -2.00 -10.37 5.84
CA TRP A 33 -2.61 -9.40 6.75
C TRP A 33 -1.99 -9.45 8.15
N ALA A 34 -1.68 -10.66 8.66
CA ALA A 34 -1.00 -10.83 9.94
C ALA A 34 0.40 -10.18 9.93
N VAL A 35 1.20 -10.43 8.90
CA VAL A 35 2.53 -9.80 8.73
C VAL A 35 2.42 -8.28 8.61
N TYR A 36 1.42 -7.78 7.89
CA TYR A 36 1.16 -6.33 7.86
C TYR A 36 0.83 -5.77 9.24
N GLY A 37 0.06 -6.50 10.05
CA GLY A 37 -0.19 -6.17 11.45
C GLY A 37 1.10 -6.07 12.29
N GLU A 38 2.06 -6.96 12.09
CA GLU A 38 3.38 -6.92 12.75
C GLU A 38 4.15 -5.65 12.37
N VAL A 39 4.17 -5.30 11.08
CA VAL A 39 4.81 -4.07 10.58
C VAL A 39 4.16 -2.84 11.22
N LEU A 40 2.83 -2.76 11.24
CA LEU A 40 2.11 -1.66 11.87
C LEU A 40 2.38 -1.59 13.37
N ALA A 41 2.39 -2.72 14.08
CA ALA A 41 2.68 -2.78 15.51
C ALA A 41 4.10 -2.24 15.82
N ARG A 42 5.10 -2.60 15.00
CA ARG A 42 6.45 -2.04 15.10
C ARG A 42 6.44 -0.52 14.90
N GLU A 43 5.76 -0.02 13.87
CA GLU A 43 5.71 1.41 13.57
C GLU A 43 5.00 2.21 14.66
N TYR A 44 3.88 1.72 15.19
CA TYR A 44 3.16 2.38 16.28
C TYR A 44 3.90 2.33 17.62
N GLY A 45 4.73 1.31 17.85
CA GLY A 45 5.56 1.19 19.05
C GLY A 45 6.58 2.32 19.22
N ASP A 46 7.00 2.97 18.12
CA ASP A 46 7.88 4.15 18.14
C ASP A 46 7.45 5.15 17.05
N TYR A 47 6.18 5.54 17.07
CA TYR A 47 5.57 6.31 15.99
C TYR A 47 6.33 7.60 15.68
N ALA A 48 6.93 8.27 16.67
CA ALA A 48 7.72 9.48 16.45
C ALA A 48 8.87 9.26 15.44
N ARG A 49 9.47 8.07 15.42
CA ARG A 49 10.54 7.73 14.47
C ARG A 49 10.02 7.20 13.14
N TYR A 50 8.89 6.48 13.14
CA TYR A 50 8.32 5.88 11.92
C TYR A 50 7.34 6.79 11.16
N ALA A 51 6.84 7.86 11.78
CA ALA A 51 5.85 8.77 11.18
C ALA A 51 6.20 9.23 9.75
N PRO A 52 7.47 9.55 9.39
CA PRO A 52 7.82 9.99 8.04
C PRO A 52 7.60 8.94 6.94
N VAL A 53 7.50 7.65 7.28
CA VAL A 53 7.29 6.55 6.31
C VAL A 53 6.00 5.76 6.53
N HIS A 54 5.38 5.86 7.70
CA HIS A 54 4.15 5.13 8.04
C HIS A 54 3.05 5.28 6.97
N ARG A 55 2.89 6.48 6.39
CA ARG A 55 1.91 6.70 5.32
C ARG A 55 2.24 5.93 4.05
N LEU A 56 3.51 5.83 3.68
CA LEU A 56 3.97 5.02 2.56
C LEU A 56 3.70 3.53 2.81
N THR A 57 3.90 3.03 4.04
CA THR A 57 3.54 1.65 4.44
C THR A 57 2.07 1.36 4.16
N VAL A 58 1.17 2.25 4.61
CA VAL A 58 -0.27 2.10 4.42
C VAL A 58 -0.66 2.20 2.95
N ASP A 59 -0.09 3.15 2.22
CA ASP A 59 -0.38 3.36 0.80
C ASP A 59 0.08 2.20 -0.07
N ALA A 60 1.32 1.73 0.14
CA ALA A 60 1.88 0.60 -0.58
C ALA A 60 1.05 -0.66 -0.35
N TYR A 61 0.70 -0.95 0.91
CA TYR A 61 -0.11 -2.14 1.21
C TYR A 61 -1.48 -2.10 0.52
N ALA A 62 -2.20 -0.99 0.61
CA ALA A 62 -3.53 -0.88 0.04
C ALA A 62 -3.53 -0.93 -1.50
N ALA A 63 -2.59 -0.25 -2.16
CA ALA A 63 -2.45 -0.26 -3.61
C ALA A 63 -1.91 -1.61 -4.16
N GLN A 64 -1.14 -2.35 -3.35
CA GLN A 64 -0.69 -3.71 -3.70
C GLN A 64 -1.80 -4.77 -3.51
N HIS A 65 -2.86 -4.46 -2.76
CA HIS A 65 -3.96 -5.38 -2.45
C HIS A 65 -5.34 -4.81 -2.81
N PRO A 66 -5.60 -4.45 -4.09
CA PRO A 66 -6.79 -3.72 -4.52
C PRO A 66 -8.11 -4.47 -4.32
N GLY A 67 -8.09 -5.77 -4.06
CA GLY A 67 -9.28 -6.58 -3.84
C GLY A 67 -10.08 -6.78 -5.12
N VAL A 68 -11.41 -6.66 -5.03
CA VAL A 68 -12.34 -6.78 -6.17
C VAL A 68 -13.00 -5.45 -6.49
N SER A 69 -13.52 -5.30 -7.72
CA SER A 69 -14.24 -4.09 -8.14
C SER A 69 -15.49 -3.86 -7.27
N SER A 70 -15.37 -2.92 -6.33
CA SER A 70 -16.42 -2.48 -5.41
C SER A 70 -16.23 -1.00 -5.08
N PRO A 71 -17.26 -0.26 -4.66
CA PRO A 71 -17.11 1.16 -4.31
C PRO A 71 -16.03 1.43 -3.26
N GLN A 72 -15.86 0.53 -2.29
CA GLN A 72 -14.84 0.64 -1.25
C GLN A 72 -13.43 0.44 -1.81
N SER A 73 -13.23 -0.61 -2.62
CA SER A 73 -11.94 -0.91 -3.25
C SER A 73 -11.52 0.19 -4.21
N ILE A 74 -12.45 0.63 -5.07
CA ILE A 74 -12.25 1.73 -6.03
C ILE A 74 -11.75 2.97 -5.28
N ARG A 75 -12.47 3.38 -4.24
CA ARG A 75 -12.11 4.57 -3.47
C ARG A 75 -10.78 4.40 -2.76
N SER A 76 -10.53 3.25 -2.15
CA SER A 76 -9.28 2.96 -1.45
C SER A 76 -8.10 3.06 -2.41
N VAL A 77 -8.12 2.32 -3.52
CA VAL A 77 -7.04 2.34 -4.52
C VAL A 77 -6.80 3.77 -5.02
N ALA A 78 -7.85 4.50 -5.38
CA ALA A 78 -7.71 5.87 -5.87
C ALA A 78 -6.99 6.80 -4.87
N VAL A 79 -7.41 6.80 -3.60
CA VAL A 79 -6.80 7.70 -2.60
C VAL A 79 -5.36 7.33 -2.29
N HIS A 80 -5.02 6.03 -2.29
CA HIS A 80 -3.67 5.55 -2.03
C HIS A 80 -2.74 5.84 -3.21
N LEU A 81 -3.18 5.62 -4.46
CA LEU A 81 -2.41 5.97 -5.65
C LEU A 81 -2.17 7.48 -5.77
N ILE A 82 -3.18 8.31 -5.51
CA ILE A 82 -3.01 9.77 -5.46
C ILE A 82 -1.93 10.14 -4.43
N ARG A 83 -1.98 9.56 -3.22
CA ARG A 83 -1.02 9.89 -2.17
C ARG A 83 0.39 9.35 -2.46
N LEU A 84 0.53 8.23 -3.16
CA LEU A 84 1.82 7.74 -3.67
C LEU A 84 2.39 8.72 -4.70
N HIS A 85 1.61 9.12 -5.72
CA HIS A 85 2.03 10.11 -6.71
C HIS A 85 2.51 11.41 -6.06
N LEU A 86 1.72 11.96 -5.13
CA LEU A 86 2.04 13.21 -4.44
C LEU A 86 3.36 13.12 -3.65
N GLN A 87 3.65 11.99 -3.00
CA GLN A 87 4.86 11.82 -2.21
C GLN A 87 6.09 11.45 -3.05
N LEU A 88 5.93 10.55 -4.02
CA LEU A 88 7.05 9.96 -4.76
C LEU A 88 7.49 10.80 -5.95
N GLU A 89 6.55 11.39 -6.68
CA GLU A 89 6.88 12.17 -7.89
C GLU A 89 6.85 13.67 -7.63
N ARG A 90 5.85 14.16 -6.87
CA ARG A 90 5.78 15.60 -6.51
C ARG A 90 6.60 15.96 -5.27
N GLY A 91 7.20 14.98 -4.58
CA GLY A 91 8.08 15.21 -3.43
C GLY A 91 7.39 15.87 -2.23
N LEU A 92 6.07 15.78 -2.12
CA LEU A 92 5.34 16.39 -1.01
C LEU A 92 5.64 15.66 0.31
N PRO A 93 5.89 16.40 1.41
CA PRO A 93 5.90 15.83 2.75
C PRO A 93 4.59 15.10 3.07
N HIS A 94 4.65 14.03 3.86
CA HIS A 94 3.53 13.12 4.11
C HIS A 94 2.27 13.82 4.64
N GLU A 95 2.38 14.84 5.49
CA GLU A 95 1.24 15.61 6.00
C GLU A 95 0.59 16.44 4.90
N LYS A 96 1.41 17.08 4.04
CA LYS A 96 0.92 17.87 2.90
C LYS A 96 0.27 16.99 1.85
N ALA A 97 0.87 15.84 1.55
CA ALA A 97 0.30 14.85 0.64
C ALA A 97 -1.04 14.31 1.16
N ASN A 98 -1.14 14.01 2.46
CA ASN A 98 -2.40 13.57 3.06
C ASN A 98 -3.48 14.66 3.00
N GLY A 99 -3.14 15.91 3.33
CA GLY A 99 -4.09 17.03 3.24
C GLY A 99 -4.55 17.32 1.81
N ALA A 100 -3.65 17.22 0.82
CA ALA A 100 -4.00 17.36 -0.59
C ALA A 100 -4.94 16.23 -1.06
N MET A 101 -4.60 14.96 -0.77
CA MET A 101 -5.44 13.80 -1.10
C MET A 101 -6.85 13.93 -0.50
N LEU A 102 -6.97 14.36 0.77
CA LEU A 102 -8.28 14.55 1.41
C LEU A 102 -9.12 15.61 0.70
N ARG A 103 -8.51 16.72 0.26
CA ARG A 103 -9.20 17.77 -0.51
C ARG A 103 -9.66 17.27 -1.88
N ILE A 104 -8.81 16.56 -2.61
CA ILE A 104 -9.14 15.93 -3.90
C ILE A 104 -10.32 14.96 -3.72
N SER A 105 -10.20 14.05 -2.75
CA SER A 105 -11.20 13.01 -2.47
C SER A 105 -12.55 13.51 -1.94
N ALA A 106 -12.60 14.75 -1.46
CA ALA A 106 -13.83 15.42 -1.08
C ALA A 106 -14.56 16.05 -2.28
N ARG A 107 -13.82 16.42 -3.33
CA ARG A 107 -14.35 17.00 -4.57
C ARG A 107 -14.76 15.93 -5.58
N SER A 108 -13.96 14.87 -5.68
CA SER A 108 -14.22 13.72 -6.55
C SER A 108 -15.12 12.72 -5.84
N ARG A 109 -16.36 12.58 -6.33
CA ARG A 109 -17.32 11.60 -5.80
C ARG A 109 -17.18 10.22 -6.47
N ASP A 110 -16.71 10.21 -7.72
CA ASP A 110 -16.65 9.00 -8.54
C ASP A 110 -15.24 8.82 -9.12
N PHE A 111 -14.53 7.81 -8.64
CA PHE A 111 -13.32 7.30 -9.28
C PHE A 111 -13.73 6.07 -10.12
N PRO A 112 -13.25 5.92 -11.37
CA PRO A 112 -13.44 4.68 -12.10
C PRO A 112 -12.62 3.55 -11.47
N TRP A 113 -13.06 2.31 -11.68
CA TRP A 113 -12.20 1.15 -11.43
C TRP A 113 -10.97 1.21 -12.35
N LEU A 114 -9.80 0.98 -11.76
CA LEU A 114 -8.57 0.77 -12.50
C LEU A 114 -8.23 -0.71 -12.43
N ASP A 115 -8.06 -1.35 -13.58
CA ASP A 115 -7.63 -2.74 -13.61
C ASP A 115 -6.25 -2.87 -12.93
N PRO A 116 -6.11 -3.73 -11.90
CA PRO A 116 -4.85 -3.94 -11.22
C PRO A 116 -3.74 -4.36 -12.18
N PRO A 117 -2.48 -4.03 -11.87
CA PRO A 117 -1.36 -4.44 -12.71
C PRO A 117 -1.21 -5.96 -12.71
N ALA A 118 -0.75 -6.51 -13.84
CA ALA A 118 -0.52 -7.95 -13.98
C ALA A 118 0.55 -8.49 -13.01
N SER A 119 1.47 -7.63 -12.57
CA SER A 119 2.42 -7.90 -11.49
C SER A 119 2.31 -6.78 -10.45
N PRO A 120 2.13 -7.10 -9.15
CA PRO A 120 1.87 -6.11 -8.10
C PRO A 120 3.12 -5.36 -7.59
N GLY A 121 4.26 -5.55 -8.25
CA GLY A 121 5.59 -5.07 -7.80
C GLY A 121 6.39 -6.19 -7.12
N GLY A 122 7.73 -6.09 -7.19
CA GLY A 122 8.64 -7.13 -6.70
C GLY A 122 8.97 -7.04 -5.21
N VAL A 123 8.64 -5.92 -4.56
CA VAL A 123 8.85 -5.69 -3.13
C VAL A 123 7.53 -5.81 -2.40
N THR A 124 7.53 -6.44 -1.24
CA THR A 124 6.32 -6.73 -0.46
C THR A 124 6.48 -6.35 1.01
N VAL A 125 5.41 -6.57 1.77
CA VAL A 125 5.44 -6.39 3.23
C VAL A 125 6.47 -7.28 3.94
N LEU A 126 6.87 -8.42 3.33
CA LEU A 126 7.90 -9.31 3.88
C LEU A 126 9.26 -8.58 3.97
N ASP A 127 9.62 -7.81 2.94
CA ASP A 127 10.87 -7.07 2.89
C ASP A 127 10.95 -6.00 4.00
N VAL A 128 9.80 -5.41 4.35
CA VAL A 128 9.70 -4.45 5.46
C VAL A 128 9.76 -5.16 6.81
N ARG A 129 9.03 -6.26 6.98
CA ARG A 129 9.07 -7.08 8.19
C ARG A 129 10.49 -7.55 8.49
N ASP A 130 11.23 -7.97 7.47
CA ASP A 130 12.54 -8.59 7.62
C ASP A 130 13.66 -7.59 7.92
N ALA A 131 13.38 -6.29 7.82
CA ALA A 131 14.31 -5.23 8.21
C ALA A 131 14.74 -5.38 9.69
N LYS A 132 16.04 -5.33 9.94
CA LYS A 132 16.65 -5.59 11.25
C LYS A 132 16.72 -4.37 12.14
N ASN A 133 16.65 -3.18 11.55
CA ASN A 133 16.75 -1.93 12.26
C ASN A 133 15.91 -0.84 11.58
N MET A 134 15.83 0.31 12.26
CA MET A 134 15.03 1.44 11.82
C MET A 134 15.47 2.00 10.45
N PRO A 135 16.74 2.33 10.21
CA PRO A 135 17.19 2.79 8.90
C PRO A 135 16.84 1.82 7.75
N GLU A 136 17.01 0.52 7.97
CA GLU A 136 16.64 -0.51 6.99
C GLU A 136 15.13 -0.56 6.75
N HIS A 137 14.30 -0.47 7.80
CA HIS A 137 12.84 -0.42 7.67
C HIS A 137 12.41 0.77 6.82
N VAL A 138 12.97 1.96 7.08
CA VAL A 138 12.69 3.18 6.30
C VAL A 138 13.07 2.98 4.83
N ALA A 139 14.22 2.38 4.55
CA ALA A 139 14.65 2.09 3.19
C ALA A 139 13.69 1.12 2.48
N ARG A 140 13.33 0.02 3.15
CA ARG A 140 12.41 -1.01 2.63
C ARG A 140 11.00 -0.47 2.37
N VAL A 141 10.47 0.38 3.26
CA VAL A 141 9.15 1.01 3.03
C VAL A 141 9.18 1.92 1.80
N ARG A 142 10.24 2.71 1.62
CA ARG A 142 10.38 3.59 0.45
C ARG A 142 10.53 2.80 -0.84
N GLU A 143 11.29 1.72 -0.80
CA GLU A 143 11.48 0.79 -1.91
C GLU A 143 10.16 0.11 -2.30
N TRP A 144 9.42 -0.37 -1.30
CA TRP A 144 8.11 -0.99 -1.47
C TRP A 144 7.11 -0.03 -2.09
N ALA A 145 6.99 1.19 -1.54
CA ALA A 145 6.08 2.21 -2.08
C ALA A 145 6.41 2.57 -3.53
N ARG A 146 7.69 2.66 -3.88
CA ARG A 146 8.13 2.90 -5.27
C ARG A 146 7.79 1.73 -6.18
N SER A 147 8.10 0.49 -5.77
CA SER A 147 7.81 -0.70 -6.57
C SER A 147 6.32 -0.86 -6.82
N VAL A 148 5.47 -0.56 -5.83
CA VAL A 148 4.03 -0.54 -6.01
C VAL A 148 3.62 0.61 -6.93
N TRP A 149 4.12 1.83 -6.74
CA TRP A 149 3.78 2.92 -7.66
C TRP A 149 4.13 2.62 -9.12
N GLU A 150 5.33 2.09 -9.38
CA GLU A 150 5.81 1.72 -10.72
C GLU A 150 4.97 0.60 -11.35
N SER A 151 4.47 -0.36 -10.55
CA SER A 151 3.61 -1.41 -11.09
C SER A 151 2.30 -0.88 -11.66
N TRP A 152 1.80 0.25 -11.14
CA TRP A 152 0.61 0.96 -11.64
C TRP A 152 0.87 1.91 -12.81
N SER A 153 2.04 1.83 -13.47
CA SER A 153 2.46 2.75 -14.55
C SER A 153 1.47 2.95 -15.70
N SER A 154 0.71 1.91 -16.08
CA SER A 154 -0.34 2.04 -17.11
C SER A 154 -1.45 3.04 -16.75
N HIS A 155 -1.58 3.38 -15.47
CA HIS A 155 -2.62 4.26 -14.94
C HIS A 155 -2.08 5.58 -14.38
N HIS A 156 -0.77 5.85 -14.49
CA HIS A 156 -0.15 7.08 -13.97
C HIS A 156 -0.82 8.34 -14.50
N ASP A 157 -1.06 8.43 -15.81
CA ASP A 157 -1.76 9.57 -16.42
C ASP A 157 -3.14 9.83 -15.82
N THR A 158 -3.87 8.77 -15.46
CA THR A 158 -5.17 8.89 -14.81
C THR A 158 -5.03 9.43 -13.39
N VAL A 159 -4.05 8.92 -12.63
CA VAL A 159 -3.77 9.39 -11.27
C VAL A 159 -3.26 10.85 -11.27
N HIS A 160 -2.44 11.23 -12.26
CA HIS A 160 -1.96 12.61 -12.44
C HIS A 160 -3.12 13.57 -12.60
N ARG A 161 -4.08 13.25 -13.50
CA ARG A 161 -5.29 14.05 -13.70
C ARG A 161 -6.13 14.17 -12.43
N TRP A 162 -6.24 13.11 -11.63
CA TRP A 162 -6.93 13.21 -10.35
C TRP A 162 -6.24 14.16 -9.37
N ALA A 163 -4.90 14.17 -9.36
CA ALA A 163 -4.11 15.01 -8.47
C ALA A 163 -4.08 16.50 -8.84
N GLU A 164 -4.68 16.89 -9.97
CA GLU A 164 -4.78 18.28 -10.45
C GLU A 164 -6.14 18.94 -10.16
N ASN A 165 -7.16 18.17 -9.76
CA ASN A 165 -8.53 18.64 -9.46
C ASN A 165 -8.72 19.08 -7.99
#